data_AF-A0AAE4G808-F1
#
_entry.id   AF-A0AAE4G808-F1
#
_cell.length_a   1.000
_cell.length_b   1.000
_cell.length_c   1.000
_cell.angle_alpha   90.00
_cell.angle_beta   90.00
_cell.angle_gamma   90.00
#
_symmetry.space_group_name_H-M   'P 1'
#
loop_
_entity.id
_entity.type
_entity.pdbx_description
1 polymer ?
#
loop_
_entity_poly.entity_id
_entity_poly.type
_entity_poly.pdbx_seq_one_letter_code
_entity_poly.pdbx_strand_id
1 'polypeptide(L)'
;MREIRYITDDRDKEDRKELVLQHGANGDLYVSVVDEGLPAFEGVRLATSGGAGYKVPDLVFGLMSSFNQIYEKATSDPTWAETSGISVKNWG
;
A
#
# COMPACT_ATOMS: atom_id res chain seq x y z
N MET A 1 2.60 8.14 10.26
CA MET A 1 1.74 7.52 9.21
C MET A 1 2.41 6.24 8.72
N ARG A 2 1.66 5.17 8.41
CA ARG A 2 2.23 3.88 7.94
C ARG A 2 1.91 3.67 6.46
N GLU A 3 2.89 3.17 5.72
CA GLU A 3 2.84 3.02 4.27
C GLU A 3 3.61 1.77 3.82
N ILE A 4 3.04 1.02 2.87
CA ILE A 4 3.69 -0.11 2.18
C ILE A 4 3.79 0.22 0.70
N ARG A 5 4.95 -0.06 0.10
CA ARG A 5 5.22 0.12 -1.33
C ARG A 5 5.58 -1.20 -1.98
N TYR A 6 5.00 -1.47 -3.15
CA TYR A 6 5.36 -2.58 -4.04
C TYR A 6 5.90 -2.01 -5.33
N ILE A 7 7.15 -2.31 -5.67
CA ILE A 7 7.68 -2.00 -7.00
C ILE A 7 6.94 -2.90 -8.00
N THR A 8 6.29 -2.31 -9.00
CA THR A 8 5.63 -3.07 -10.07
C THR A 8 6.67 -3.87 -10.84
N ASP A 9 6.33 -5.08 -11.31
CA ASP A 9 7.24 -6.02 -12.00
C ASP A 9 7.71 -5.56 -13.41
N ASP A 10 7.69 -4.26 -13.65
CA ASP A 10 8.31 -3.57 -14.78
C ASP A 10 9.78 -3.23 -14.45
N ARG A 11 10.55 -4.21 -13.97
CA ARG A 11 11.95 -4.03 -13.51
C ARG A 11 12.90 -3.51 -14.60
N ASP A 12 12.53 -3.70 -15.86
CA ASP A 12 13.31 -3.33 -17.04
C ASP A 12 12.92 -1.95 -17.63
N LYS A 13 11.96 -1.25 -17.02
CA LYS A 13 11.56 0.10 -17.47
C LYS A 13 12.28 1.17 -16.67
N GLU A 14 12.68 2.25 -17.35
CA GLU A 14 13.29 3.43 -16.71
C GLU A 14 12.31 4.15 -15.77
N ASP A 15 11.01 4.13 -16.09
CA ASP A 15 9.94 4.76 -15.31
C ASP A 15 9.24 3.77 -14.37
N ARG A 16 9.99 3.20 -13.41
CA ARG A 16 9.44 2.22 -12.47
C ARG A 16 8.33 2.83 -11.62
N LYS A 17 7.24 2.09 -11.47
CA LYS A 17 6.09 2.48 -10.65
C LYS A 17 6.05 1.70 -9.34
N GLU A 18 5.49 2.31 -8.31
CA GLU A 18 5.18 1.70 -7.03
C GLU A 18 3.68 1.72 -6.77
N LEU A 19 3.12 0.58 -6.39
CA LEU A 19 1.81 0.52 -5.76
C LEU A 19 1.97 0.86 -4.28
N VAL A 20 1.26 1.90 -3.83
CA VAL A 20 1.32 2.39 -2.46
C VAL A 20 -0.01 2.14 -1.77
N LEU A 21 0.05 1.46 -0.63
CA LEU A 21 -1.06 1.31 0.31
C LEU A 21 -0.80 2.18 1.53
N GLN A 22 -1.71 3.11 1.84
CA GLN A 22 -1.52 4.04 2.96
C GLN A 22 -2.81 4.34 3.73
N HIS A 23 -2.68 4.56 5.04
CA HIS A 23 -3.77 5.02 5.89
C HIS A 23 -3.85 6.55 5.90
N GLY A 24 -5.04 7.08 5.62
CA GLY A 24 -5.36 8.48 5.87
C GLY A 24 -5.53 8.77 7.37
N ALA A 25 -5.44 10.04 7.75
CA ALA A 25 -5.63 10.50 9.14
C ALA A 25 -7.03 10.18 9.70
N ASN A 26 -8.01 9.92 8.84
CA ASN A 26 -9.38 9.56 9.16
C ASN A 26 -9.66 8.05 9.14
N GLY A 27 -8.61 7.21 9.03
CA GLY A 27 -8.74 5.75 9.01
C GLY A 27 -9.11 5.16 7.65
N ASP A 28 -9.19 5.98 6.60
CA ASP A 28 -9.39 5.47 5.25
C ASP A 28 -8.14 4.77 4.71
N LEU A 29 -8.34 3.78 3.83
CA LEU A 29 -7.30 3.18 3.02
C LEU A 29 -7.27 3.83 1.63
N TYR A 30 -6.09 4.28 1.23
CA TYR A 30 -5.80 4.81 -0.11
C TYR A 30 -4.90 3.86 -0.87
N VAL A 31 -5.14 3.76 -2.18
CA VAL A 31 -4.27 3.09 -3.14
C VAL A 31 -3.79 4.09 -4.17
N SER A 32 -2.49 4.17 -4.34
CA SER A 32 -1.87 5.03 -5.35
C SER A 32 -0.90 4.22 -6.20
N VAL A 33 -0.73 4.62 -7.46
CA VAL A 33 0.39 4.17 -8.28
C VAL A 33 1.23 5.41 -8.57
N VAL A 34 2.50 5.40 -8.15
CA VAL A 34 3.40 6.56 -8.30
C VAL A 34 4.71 6.14 -8.92
N ASP A 35 5.49 7.11 -9.40
CA ASP A 35 6.91 6.85 -9.70
C ASP A 35 7.62 6.38 -8.44
N GLU A 36 8.56 5.46 -8.63
CA GLU A 36 9.34 4.90 -7.54
C GLU A 36 9.98 5.99 -6.66
N GLY A 37 9.78 5.87 -5.35
CA GLY A 37 10.35 6.79 -4.37
C GLY A 37 9.66 8.15 -4.27
N LEU A 38 8.72 8.49 -5.17
CA LEU A 38 7.96 9.73 -5.09
C LEU A 38 6.81 9.64 -4.07
N PRO A 39 6.34 10.78 -3.52
CA PRO A 39 5.24 10.77 -2.58
C PRO A 39 3.90 10.44 -3.27
N ALA A 40 3.04 9.70 -2.55
CA ALA A 40 1.74 9.28 -3.02
C ALA A 40 0.70 10.42 -2.91
N PHE A 41 0.76 11.38 -3.84
CA PHE A 41 -0.16 12.53 -3.86
C PHE A 41 -1.49 12.24 -4.59
N GLU A 42 -1.46 11.43 -5.65
CA GLU A 42 -2.65 11.04 -6.41
C GLU A 42 -3.01 9.59 -6.10
N GLY A 43 -3.94 9.41 -5.16
CA GLY A 43 -4.44 8.11 -4.74
C GLY A 43 -5.94 7.98 -4.95
N VAL A 44 -6.37 6.80 -5.41
CA VAL A 44 -7.78 6.42 -5.38
C VAL A 44 -8.11 6.00 -3.95
N ARG A 45 -9.06 6.72 -3.35
CA ARG A 45 -9.64 6.36 -2.05
C ARG A 45 -10.47 5.09 -2.20
N LEU A 46 -10.05 3.99 -1.59
CA LEU A 46 -10.80 2.73 -1.62
C LEU A 46 -11.85 2.64 -0.52
N ALA A 47 -11.59 3.27 0.63
CA ALA A 47 -12.51 3.27 1.76
C ALA A 47 -13.28 4.60 1.84
N THR A 48 -14.56 4.56 1.51
CA THR A 48 -15.52 5.56 2.00
C THR A 48 -16.32 4.94 3.14
N SER A 49 -16.57 5.71 4.18
CA SER A 49 -17.57 5.47 5.23
C SER A 49 -19.03 5.41 4.72
N GLY A 50 -19.27 5.03 3.44
CA GLY A 50 -20.65 4.90 2.96
C GLY A 50 -20.92 4.46 1.51
N GLY A 51 -19.92 4.23 0.64
CA GLY A 51 -20.15 3.84 -0.77
C GLY A 51 -19.62 2.46 -1.14
N ALA A 52 -18.32 2.23 -0.95
CA ALA A 52 -17.67 0.95 -1.27
C ALA A 52 -18.05 -0.18 -0.30
N GLY A 53 -18.14 0.11 1.00
CA GLY A 53 -18.51 -0.87 2.04
C GLY A 53 -19.95 -1.41 1.92
N TYR A 54 -20.84 -0.77 1.16
CA TYR A 54 -22.17 -1.29 0.88
C TYR A 54 -22.22 -2.19 -0.36
N LYS A 55 -21.34 -1.96 -1.35
CA LYS A 55 -21.31 -2.75 -2.59
C LYS A 55 -20.39 -3.96 -2.50
N VAL A 56 -19.32 -3.87 -1.73
CA VAL A 56 -18.38 -4.97 -1.47
C VAL A 56 -17.92 -4.90 0.01
N PRO A 57 -18.72 -5.41 0.95
CA PRO A 57 -18.52 -5.23 2.40
C PRO A 57 -17.15 -5.69 2.90
N ASP A 58 -16.63 -6.78 2.34
CA ASP A 58 -15.40 -7.42 2.81
C ASP A 58 -14.13 -6.93 2.11
N LEU A 59 -14.26 -6.11 1.06
CA LEU A 59 -13.10 -5.65 0.29
C LEU A 59 -12.13 -4.86 1.18
N VAL A 60 -12.67 -3.94 1.99
CA VAL A 60 -11.86 -3.09 2.88
C VAL A 60 -11.20 -3.94 3.96
N PHE A 61 -11.92 -4.88 4.57
CA PHE A 61 -11.37 -5.78 5.59
C PHE A 61 -10.30 -6.71 5.02
N GLY A 62 -10.52 -7.27 3.82
CA GLY A 62 -9.56 -8.13 3.14
C GLY A 62 -8.28 -7.39 2.76
N LEU A 63 -8.40 -6.16 2.22
CA LEU A 63 -7.26 -5.32 1.90
C LEU A 63 -6.48 -4.90 3.15
N MET A 64 -7.17 -4.52 4.23
CA MET A 64 -6.51 -4.19 5.51
C MET A 64 -5.84 -5.39 6.14
N SER A 65 -6.48 -6.56 6.12
CA SER A 65 -5.88 -7.78 6.64
C SER A 65 -4.62 -8.15 5.85
N SER A 66 -4.67 -8.05 4.52
CA SER A 66 -3.53 -8.30 3.65
C SER A 66 -2.41 -7.30 3.90
N PHE A 67 -2.75 -6.00 4.00
CA PHE A 67 -1.80 -4.94 4.34
C PHE A 67 -1.09 -5.23 5.68
N ASN A 68 -1.84 -5.53 6.74
CA ASN A 68 -1.27 -5.79 8.06
C ASN A 68 -0.36 -7.02 8.05
N GLN A 69 -0.79 -8.13 7.43
CA GLN A 69 0.02 -9.34 7.31
C GLN A 69 1.33 -9.06 6.57
N ILE A 70 1.27 -8.30 5.48
CA ILE A 70 2.46 -7.94 4.70
C ILE A 70 3.36 -6.98 5.48
N TYR A 71 2.80 -5.99 6.15
CA TYR A 71 3.54 -5.06 7.01
C TYR A 71 4.27 -5.81 8.13
N GLU A 72 3.56 -6.67 8.86
CA GLU A 72 4.11 -7.49 9.95
C GLU A 72 5.21 -8.42 9.44
N LYS A 73 4.98 -9.09 8.31
CA LYS A 73 5.98 -9.97 7.70
C LYS A 73 7.21 -9.19 7.21
N ALA A 74 7.02 -8.07 6.52
CA ALA A 74 8.12 -7.23 6.03
C ALA A 74 8.94 -6.62 7.18
N THR A 75 8.28 -6.26 8.28
CA THR A 75 8.94 -5.69 9.47
C THR A 75 9.71 -6.76 10.25
N SER A 76 9.20 -7.99 10.30
CA SER A 76 9.83 -9.12 11.03
C SER A 76 10.89 -9.86 10.21
N ASP A 77 10.84 -9.78 8.88
CA ASP A 77 11.75 -10.46 7.95
C ASP A 77 12.17 -9.51 6.81
N PRO A 78 13.20 -8.66 7.04
CA PRO A 78 13.67 -7.70 6.04
C PRO A 78 14.23 -8.36 4.77
N THR A 79 14.80 -9.56 4.88
CA THR A 79 15.31 -10.32 3.71
C THR A 79 14.16 -10.76 2.81
N TRP A 80 13.05 -11.23 3.40
CA TRP A 80 11.84 -11.50 2.64
C TRP A 80 11.29 -10.24 1.96
N ALA A 81 11.30 -9.09 2.67
CA ALA A 81 10.83 -7.83 2.10
C ALA A 81 11.65 -7.42 0.87
N GLU A 82 12.99 -7.44 0.99
CA GLU A 82 13.91 -7.09 -0.09
C GLU A 82 13.72 -8.01 -1.31
N THR A 83 13.72 -9.32 -1.10
CA THR A 83 13.56 -10.31 -2.19
C THR A 83 12.18 -10.25 -2.84
N SER A 84 11.17 -9.72 -2.15
CA SER A 84 9.82 -9.52 -2.65
C SER A 84 9.59 -8.13 -3.26
N GLY A 85 10.61 -7.25 -3.28
CA GLY A 85 10.47 -5.87 -3.78
C GLY A 85 9.57 -4.98 -2.92
N ILE A 86 9.47 -5.29 -1.62
CA ILE A 86 8.63 -4.59 -0.65
C ILE A 86 9.50 -3.66 0.18
N SER A 87 9.07 -2.41 0.32
CA SER A 87 9.67 -1.46 1.26
C SER A 87 8.65 -0.93 2.27
N VAL A 88 9.09 -0.80 3.52
CA VAL A 88 8.28 -0.27 4.63
C VAL A 88 8.87 1.08 5.06
N LYS A 89 8.03 2.11 5.10
CA LYS A 89 8.40 3.44 5.61
C LYS A 89 7.52 3.82 6.80
N ASN A 90 8.18 4.25 7.89
CA ASN A 90 7.54 4.79 9.08
C ASN A 90 7.81 6.29 9.16
N TRP A 91 6.76 7.08 9.00
CA TRP A 91 6.83 8.52 9.24
C TRP A 91 6.50 8.77 10.71
N GLY A 92 7.50 9.23 11.47
CA GLY A 92 7.38 9.62 12.88
C GLY A 92 6.42 10.77 13.12
#